data_AF-A0A520J7X8-F1
#
_entry.id   AF-A0A520J7X8-F1
#
_cell.length_a   1.000
_cell.length_b   1.000
_cell.length_c   1.000
_cell.angle_alpha   90.00
_cell.angle_beta   90.00
_cell.angle_gamma   90.00
#
_symmetry.space_group_name_H-M   'P 1'
#
loop_
_entity.id
_entity.type
_entity.pdbx_description
1 polymer ?
#
loop_
_entity_poly.entity_id
_entity_poly.type
_entity_poly.pdbx_seq_one_letter_code
_entity_poly.pdbx_strand_id
1 'polypeptide(L)'
;MVRVRLKLPSSEGRVARWLVAFMTLGFIALAAAAIAIGWITVRNRTYTAEILHTQDVRQAIATLQIQMEQSETARRGYILAGKPLFATAYARTAGNLVPSIRTLRHLTRDNPRQG
;
A
#
# COMPACT_ATOMS: atom_id res chain seq x y z
N MET A 1 -28.82 16.11 -75.79
CA MET A 1 -28.99 15.81 -74.35
C MET A 1 -27.62 15.89 -73.67
N VAL A 2 -27.53 16.71 -72.63
CA VAL A 2 -26.27 17.25 -72.04
C VAL A 2 -25.53 16.18 -71.23
N ARG A 3 -24.21 16.03 -71.45
CA ARG A 3 -23.32 15.24 -70.58
C ARG A 3 -22.71 16.13 -69.51
N VAL A 4 -23.14 15.94 -68.27
CA VAL A 4 -22.55 16.64 -67.10
C VAL A 4 -21.29 15.89 -66.67
N ARG A 5 -20.11 16.51 -66.83
CA ARG A 5 -18.87 16.05 -66.19
C ARG A 5 -18.74 16.71 -64.82
N LEU A 6 -18.98 15.94 -63.76
CA LEU A 6 -18.64 16.35 -62.39
C LEU A 6 -17.11 16.33 -62.22
N LYS A 7 -16.51 17.51 -62.17
CA LYS A 7 -15.15 17.71 -61.66
C LYS A 7 -15.24 17.71 -60.13
N LEU A 8 -14.91 16.59 -59.50
CA LEU A 8 -14.68 16.56 -58.05
C LEU A 8 -13.34 17.26 -57.76
N PRO A 9 -13.32 18.26 -56.87
CA PRO A 9 -12.11 19.01 -56.55
C PRO A 9 -11.12 18.12 -55.77
N SER A 10 -9.90 17.99 -56.29
CA SER A 10 -8.79 17.20 -55.73
C SER A 10 -8.21 17.73 -54.42
N SER A 11 -8.85 18.69 -53.75
CA SER A 11 -8.41 19.23 -52.44
C SER A 11 -8.91 18.40 -51.26
N GLU A 12 -10.00 17.63 -51.42
CA GLU A 12 -10.60 16.81 -50.36
C GLU A 12 -9.65 15.70 -49.88
N GLY A 13 -8.94 15.05 -50.81
CA GLY A 13 -8.02 13.96 -50.49
C GLY A 13 -6.80 14.38 -49.66
N ARG A 14 -6.36 15.63 -49.76
CA ARG A 14 -5.24 16.14 -48.96
C ARG A 14 -5.69 16.42 -47.53
N VAL A 15 -6.81 17.13 -47.38
CA VAL A 15 -7.40 17.46 -46.07
C VAL A 15 -7.81 16.18 -45.34
N ALA A 16 -8.43 15.23 -46.02
CA ALA A 16 -8.79 13.93 -45.45
C ALA A 16 -7.55 13.15 -44.97
N ARG A 17 -6.44 13.15 -45.74
CA ARG A 17 -5.18 12.51 -45.31
C ARG A 17 -4.57 13.18 -44.08
N TRP A 18 -4.62 14.51 -44.00
CA TRP A 18 -4.19 15.24 -42.81
C TRP A 18 -5.07 14.95 -41.59
N LEU A 19 -6.39 14.91 -41.76
CA LEU A 19 -7.33 14.54 -40.69
C LEU A 19 -7.08 13.13 -40.16
N VAL A 20 -6.88 12.15 -41.04
CA VAL A 20 -6.54 10.77 -40.65
C VAL A 20 -5.19 10.70 -39.96
N ALA A 21 -4.19 11.47 -40.41
CA ALA A 21 -2.89 11.55 -39.75
C ALA A 21 -3.00 12.11 -38.32
N PHE A 22 -3.79 13.17 -38.10
CA PHE A 22 -4.02 13.71 -36.77
C PHE A 22 -4.83 12.76 -35.87
N MET A 23 -5.83 12.07 -36.41
CA MET A 23 -6.61 11.07 -35.66
C MET A 23 -5.76 9.88 -35.22
N THR A 24 -4.94 9.35 -36.12
CA THR A 24 -4.03 8.23 -35.81
C THR A 24 -2.97 8.65 -34.80
N LEU A 25 -2.43 9.86 -34.91
CA LEU A 25 -1.50 10.41 -33.93
C LEU A 25 -2.14 10.53 -32.54
N GLY A 26 -3.37 11.04 -32.45
CA GLY A 26 -4.12 11.11 -31.20
C GLY A 26 -4.38 9.72 -30.59
N PHE A 27 -4.72 8.73 -31.42
CA PHE A 27 -4.93 7.37 -30.97
C PHE A 27 -3.65 6.73 -30.43
N ILE A 28 -2.51 6.95 -31.10
CA ILE A 28 -1.20 6.50 -30.63
C ILE A 28 -0.85 7.16 -29.28
N ALA A 29 -1.12 8.47 -29.13
CA ALA A 29 -0.90 9.17 -27.88
C ALA A 29 -1.75 8.59 -26.73
N LEU A 30 -3.02 8.28 -26.98
CA LEU A 30 -3.90 7.64 -26.00
C LEU A 30 -3.42 6.22 -25.63
N ALA A 31 -3.02 5.42 -26.61
CA ALA A 31 -2.47 4.09 -26.37
C ALA A 31 -1.18 4.15 -25.54
N ALA A 32 -0.28 5.08 -25.87
CA ALA A 32 0.95 5.31 -25.10
C ALA A 32 0.64 5.73 -23.66
N ALA A 33 -0.34 6.61 -23.45
CA ALA A 33 -0.77 6.99 -22.10
C ALA A 33 -1.32 5.80 -21.31
N ALA A 34 -2.16 4.95 -21.92
CA ALA A 34 -2.67 3.75 -21.27
C ALA A 34 -1.56 2.76 -20.87
N ILE A 35 -0.58 2.55 -21.76
CA ILE A 35 0.60 1.72 -21.48
C ILE A 35 1.44 2.32 -20.34
N ALA A 36 1.67 3.64 -20.36
CA ALA A 36 2.41 4.34 -19.32
C ALA A 36 1.73 4.21 -17.95
N ILE A 37 0.40 4.38 -17.90
CA ILE A 37 -0.40 4.19 -16.67
C ILE A 37 -0.26 2.74 -16.16
N GLY A 38 -0.35 1.76 -17.05
CA GLY A 38 -0.12 0.35 -16.71
C GLY A 38 1.27 0.08 -16.15
N TRP A 39 2.31 0.62 -16.80
CA TRP A 39 3.71 0.51 -16.37
C TRP A 39 3.95 1.13 -15.00
N ILE A 40 3.41 2.34 -14.76
CA ILE A 40 3.48 3.03 -13.46
C ILE A 40 2.80 2.19 -12.38
N THR A 41 1.64 1.59 -12.69
CA THR A 41 0.89 0.76 -11.74
C THR A 41 1.63 -0.52 -11.36
N VAL A 42 2.30 -1.16 -12.33
CA VAL A 42 3.11 -2.36 -12.08
C VAL A 42 4.39 -2.03 -11.30
N ARG A 43 5.02 -0.89 -11.61
CA ARG A 43 6.24 -0.42 -10.91
C ARG A 43 5.95 0.06 -9.49
N ASN A 44 4.73 0.53 -9.20
CA ASN A 44 4.32 0.99 -7.87
C ASN A 44 4.06 -0.13 -6.86
N ARG A 45 4.04 -1.40 -7.27
CA ARG A 45 3.82 -2.52 -6.34
C ARG A 45 4.95 -2.72 -5.32
N THR A 46 6.11 -2.08 -5.52
CA THR A 46 7.23 -2.08 -4.58
C THR A 46 7.16 -1.02 -3.49
N TYR A 47 6.28 -0.01 -3.58
CA TYR A 47 6.21 1.06 -2.56
C TYR A 47 5.18 0.81 -1.45
N THR A 48 4.25 -0.13 -1.63
CA THR A 48 3.23 -0.43 -0.60
C THR A 48 3.75 -1.41 0.46
N ALA A 49 4.68 -2.30 0.11
CA ALA A 49 5.22 -3.30 1.05
C ALA A 49 6.03 -2.66 2.20
N GLU A 50 6.83 -1.63 1.93
CA GLU A 50 7.68 -0.98 2.93
C GLU A 50 6.87 -0.12 3.93
N ILE A 51 5.80 0.54 3.46
CA ILE A 51 4.92 1.34 4.31
C ILE A 51 4.07 0.44 5.21
N LEU A 52 3.56 -0.68 4.67
CA LEU A 52 2.82 -1.67 5.46
C LEU A 52 3.71 -2.30 6.53
N HIS A 53 4.94 -2.67 6.19
CA HIS A 53 5.86 -3.26 7.16
C HIS A 53 6.22 -2.31 8.31
N THR A 54 6.40 -1.02 8.02
CA THR A 54 6.65 0.00 9.06
C THR A 54 5.41 0.24 9.94
N GLN A 55 4.20 0.09 9.40
CA GLN A 55 2.97 0.14 10.20
C GLN A 55 2.85 -1.09 11.11
N ASP A 56 3.15 -2.29 10.60
CA ASP A 56 3.09 -3.53 11.35
C ASP A 56 4.05 -3.54 12.55
N VAL A 57 5.29 -3.07 12.36
CA VAL A 57 6.27 -2.95 13.45
C VAL A 57 5.78 -1.97 14.52
N ARG A 58 5.25 -0.80 14.13
CA ARG A 58 4.73 0.18 15.11
C ARG A 58 3.55 -0.36 15.90
N GLN A 59 2.63 -1.06 15.23
CA GLN A 59 1.49 -1.70 15.87
C GLN A 59 1.94 -2.78 16.87
N ALA A 60 2.94 -3.59 16.51
CA ALA A 60 3.51 -4.59 17.40
C ALA A 60 4.17 -3.96 18.64
N ILE A 61 4.91 -2.86 18.47
CA ILE A 61 5.52 -2.11 19.58
C ILE A 61 4.45 -1.53 20.50
N ALA A 62 3.42 -0.87 19.95
CA ALA A 62 2.33 -0.30 20.73
C ALA A 62 1.60 -1.37 21.55
N THR A 63 1.34 -2.53 20.92
CA THR A 63 0.73 -3.69 21.59
C THR A 63 1.57 -4.19 22.76
N LEU A 64 2.89 -4.30 22.59
CA LEU A 64 3.80 -4.72 23.65
C LEU A 64 3.83 -3.73 24.82
N GLN A 65 3.85 -2.43 24.55
CA GLN A 65 3.84 -1.39 25.59
C GLN A 65 2.57 -1.45 26.44
N ILE A 66 1.41 -1.56 25.80
CA ILE A 66 0.12 -1.68 26.49
C ILE A 66 0.11 -2.92 27.40
N GLN A 67 0.62 -4.06 26.92
CA GLN A 67 0.67 -5.28 27.71
C GLN A 67 1.63 -5.16 28.91
N MET A 68 2.78 -4.50 28.73
CA MET A 68 3.71 -4.21 29.82
C MET A 68 3.09 -3.31 30.88
N GLU A 69 2.40 -2.24 30.47
CA GLU A 69 1.73 -1.31 31.39
C GLU A 69 0.61 -1.99 32.17
N GLN A 70 -0.20 -2.82 31.51
CA GLN A 70 -1.25 -3.60 32.18
C GLN A 70 -0.67 -4.61 33.17
N SER A 71 0.43 -5.27 32.81
CA SER A 71 1.15 -6.18 33.69
C SER A 71 1.71 -5.44 34.91
N GLU A 72 2.35 -4.29 34.72
CA GLU A 72 2.89 -3.50 35.84
C GLU A 72 1.77 -2.95 36.73
N THR A 73 0.66 -2.50 36.14
CA THR A 73 -0.51 -2.04 36.89
C THR A 73 -1.12 -3.16 37.73
N ALA A 74 -1.28 -4.35 37.16
CA ALA A 74 -1.77 -5.52 37.88
C ALA A 74 -0.80 -5.93 39.00
N ARG A 75 0.51 -5.91 38.74
CA ARG A 75 1.54 -6.19 39.75
C ARG A 75 1.47 -5.22 40.92
N ARG A 76 1.41 -3.91 40.63
CA ARG A 76 1.26 -2.86 41.67
C ARG A 76 -0.04 -3.04 42.45
N GLY A 77 -1.16 -3.34 41.78
CA GLY A 77 -2.43 -3.62 42.42
C GLY A 77 -2.36 -4.83 43.38
N TYR A 78 -1.62 -5.87 43.01
CA TYR A 78 -1.39 -7.03 43.89
C TYR A 78 -0.55 -6.66 45.11
N ILE A 79 0.55 -5.92 44.92
CA ILE A 79 1.41 -5.48 46.03
C ILE A 79 0.65 -4.57 47.01
N LEU A 80 -0.19 -3.68 46.50
CA LEU A 80 -0.94 -2.71 47.30
C LEU A 80 -2.13 -3.33 48.05
N ALA A 81 -2.88 -4.23 47.40
CA ALA A 81 -4.14 -4.74 47.94
C ALA A 81 -4.10 -6.21 48.38
N GLY A 82 -3.08 -6.98 47.98
CA GLY A 82 -2.96 -8.41 48.27
C GLY A 82 -4.08 -9.28 47.67
N LYS A 83 -4.94 -8.73 46.81
CA LYS A 83 -6.13 -9.43 46.30
C LYS A 83 -5.76 -10.40 45.17
N PRO A 84 -6.28 -11.65 45.18
CA PRO A 84 -5.97 -12.65 44.17
C PRO A 84 -6.40 -12.24 42.75
N LEU A 85 -7.39 -11.35 42.63
CA LEU A 85 -7.79 -10.74 41.34
C LEU A 85 -6.62 -10.05 40.61
N PHE A 86 -5.72 -9.39 41.35
CA PHE A 86 -4.58 -8.72 40.73
C PHE A 86 -3.48 -9.71 40.34
N ALA A 87 -3.32 -10.81 41.09
CA ALA A 87 -2.40 -11.88 40.73
C ALA A 87 -2.84 -12.60 39.45
N THR A 88 -4.13 -12.86 39.28
CA THR A 88 -4.67 -13.47 38.05
C THR A 88 -4.58 -12.51 36.86
N ALA A 89 -4.84 -11.22 37.06
CA ALA A 89 -4.65 -10.19 36.04
C ALA A 89 -3.19 -10.06 35.60
N TYR A 90 -2.24 -10.12 36.55
CA TYR A 90 -0.80 -10.12 36.26
C TYR A 90 -0.40 -11.36 35.47
N ALA A 91 -0.77 -12.56 35.93
CA ALA A 91 -0.44 -13.81 35.23
C ALA A 91 -0.95 -13.82 33.78
N ARG A 92 -2.17 -13.31 33.55
CA ARG A 92 -2.76 -13.22 32.21
C ARG A 92 -2.04 -12.23 31.30
N THR A 93 -1.71 -11.05 31.81
CA THR A 93 -1.05 -9.99 31.02
C THR A 93 0.42 -10.34 30.76
N ALA A 94 1.14 -10.84 31.77
CA ALA A 94 2.49 -11.37 31.65
C ALA A 94 2.60 -12.49 30.60
N GLY A 95 1.60 -13.36 30.51
CA GLY A 95 1.55 -14.43 29.50
C GLY A 95 1.53 -13.93 28.06
N ASN A 96 1.07 -12.70 27.80
CA ASN A 96 1.00 -12.11 26.45
C ASN A 96 2.32 -11.45 26.00
N LEU A 97 3.23 -11.12 26.94
CA LEU A 97 4.50 -10.46 26.62
C LEU A 97 5.40 -11.34 25.76
N VAL A 98 5.52 -12.63 26.09
CA VAL A 98 6.41 -13.57 25.35
C VAL A 98 5.98 -13.75 23.88
N PRO A 99 4.69 -13.98 23.57
CA PRO A 99 4.20 -13.94 22.19
C PRO A 99 4.47 -12.62 21.47
N SER A 100 4.19 -11.47 22.10
CA SER A 100 4.39 -10.15 21.48
C SER A 100 5.85 -9.84 21.16
N ILE A 101 6.78 -10.20 22.05
CA ILE A 101 8.22 -10.11 21.80
C ILE A 101 8.64 -11.00 20.62
N ARG A 102 8.07 -12.21 20.52
CA ARG A 102 8.36 -13.12 19.40
C ARG A 102 7.88 -12.56 18.07
N THR A 103 6.69 -11.97 18.04
CA THR A 103 6.14 -11.28 16.86
C THR A 103 7.02 -10.11 16.45
N LEU A 104 7.42 -9.27 17.41
CA LEU A 104 8.30 -8.13 17.13
C LEU A 104 9.64 -8.59 16.54
N ARG A 105 10.25 -9.64 17.11
CA ARG A 105 11.50 -10.24 16.60
C ARG A 105 11.34 -10.85 15.20
N HIS A 106 10.16 -11.37 14.87
CA HIS A 106 9.88 -11.87 13.52
C HIS A 106 9.74 -10.72 12.52
N LEU A 107 9.09 -9.63 12.92
CA LEU A 107 8.93 -8.45 12.07
C LEU A 107 10.24 -7.69 11.85
N THR A 108 11.18 -7.72 12.80
CA THR A 108 12.46 -6.99 12.68
C THR A 108 13.61 -7.83 12.13
N ARG A 109 13.38 -9.10 11.78
CA ARG A 109 14.41 -10.04 11.31
C ARG A 109 15.14 -9.61 10.04
N ASP A 110 14.48 -8.82 9.19
CA ASP A 110 15.05 -8.33 7.92
C ASP A 110 15.90 -7.05 8.11
N ASN A 111 16.10 -6.58 9.35
CA ASN A 111 16.92 -5.42 9.68
C ASN A 111 18.24 -5.86 10.36
N PRO A 112 19.36 -5.95 9.62
CA PRO A 112 20.64 -6.42 10.15
C PRO A 112 21.29 -5.49 11.19
N ARG A 113 20.67 -4.34 11.52
CA ARG A 113 21.13 -3.42 12.58
C ARG A 113 20.57 -3.73 13.97
N GLN A 114 19.68 -4.72 14.12
CA GLN A 114 19.02 -5.01 15.41
C GLN A 114 19.20 -6.46 15.90
N GLY A 115 20.20 -7.17 15.37
CA GLY A 115 20.68 -8.45 15.91
C GLY A 115 21.81 -8.23 16.91
#